data_AF-A0A2N5WXX1-F1
#
_entry.id   AF-A0A2N5WXX1-F1
#
_cell.length_a   1.000
_cell.length_b   1.000
_cell.length_c   1.000
_cell.angle_alpha   90.00
_cell.angle_beta   90.00
_cell.angle_gamma   90.00
#
_symmetry.space_group_name_H-M   'P 1'
#
loop_
_entity.id
_entity.type
_entity.pdbx_description
1 polymer ?
#
loop_
_entity_poly.entity_id
_entity_poly.type
_entity_poly.pdbx_seq_one_letter_code
_entity_poly.pdbx_strand_id
1 'polypeptide(L)'
;MKLKVFIGVFVALLLFGLGGLYTKDSATVGQANLVESFFKDYCRQHGSYPTYETVEREFPGLYPNHDWYYWPNEARTVASFQYPMTLPIPSAPGRSKISEFIPIIYAYVVHHPCEGLF
;
A
#
# COMPACT_ATOMS: atom_id res chain seq x y z
N MET A 1 38.43 16.19 -17.52
CA MET A 1 38.14 16.36 -16.07
C MET A 1 36.67 16.70 -15.79
N LYS A 2 36.08 17.69 -16.51
CA LYS A 2 34.69 18.14 -16.30
C LYS A 2 33.61 17.05 -16.46
N LEU A 3 33.74 16.15 -17.44
CA LEU A 3 32.75 15.09 -17.70
C LEU A 3 32.67 14.05 -16.55
N LYS A 4 33.80 13.66 -15.95
CA LYS A 4 33.82 12.69 -14.83
C LYS A 4 33.18 13.27 -13.57
N VAL A 5 33.40 14.56 -13.32
CA VAL A 5 32.76 15.29 -12.21
C VAL A 5 31.25 15.40 -12.46
N PHE A 6 30.83 15.70 -13.68
CA PHE A 6 29.41 15.79 -14.05
C PHE A 6 28.68 14.45 -13.90
N ILE A 7 29.31 13.35 -14.34
CA ILE A 7 28.79 11.99 -14.14
C ILE A 7 28.71 11.68 -12.64
N GLY A 8 29.73 12.00 -11.85
CA GLY A 8 29.73 11.78 -10.40
C GLY A 8 28.60 12.51 -9.68
N VAL A 9 28.36 13.79 -10.02
CA VAL A 9 27.25 14.58 -9.47
C VAL A 9 25.90 14.02 -9.91
N PHE A 10 25.75 13.62 -11.16
CA PHE A 10 24.51 13.04 -11.69
C PHE A 10 24.16 11.70 -11.01
N VAL A 11 25.15 10.82 -10.82
CA VAL A 11 24.98 9.54 -10.11
C VAL A 11 24.61 9.79 -8.64
N ALA A 12 25.26 10.75 -7.97
CA ALA A 12 24.92 11.09 -6.59
C ALA A 12 23.47 11.59 -6.48
N LEU A 13 23.04 12.49 -7.37
CA LEU A 13 21.66 13.00 -7.40
C LEU A 13 20.64 11.88 -7.63
N LEU A 14 20.93 10.94 -8.53
CA LEU A 14 20.08 9.77 -8.76
C LEU A 14 19.96 8.90 -7.50
N LEU A 15 21.07 8.62 -6.82
CA LEU A 15 21.06 7.80 -5.60
C LEU A 15 20.30 8.49 -4.45
N PHE A 16 20.45 9.81 -4.29
CA PHE A 16 19.68 10.56 -3.29
C PHE A 16 18.18 10.60 -3.61
N GLY A 17 17.81 10.78 -4.88
CA GLY A 17 16.41 10.72 -5.32
C GLY A 17 15.78 9.36 -5.08
N LEU A 18 16.48 8.27 -5.45
CA LEU A 18 16.02 6.90 -5.21
C LEU A 18 15.95 6.57 -3.72
N GLY A 19 16.91 7.07 -2.92
CA GLY A 19 16.90 6.88 -1.47
C GLY A 19 15.67 7.51 -0.81
N GLY A 20 15.30 8.73 -1.20
CA GLY A 20 14.10 9.41 -0.70
C GLY A 20 12.78 8.72 -1.11
N LEU A 21 12.73 8.17 -2.33
CA LEU A 21 11.59 7.36 -2.78
C LEU A 21 11.49 6.05 -2.00
N TYR A 22 12.62 5.38 -1.78
CA TYR A 22 12.67 4.12 -1.04
C TYR A 22 12.19 4.27 0.41
N THR A 23 12.58 5.34 1.10
CA THR A 23 12.13 5.58 2.48
C THR A 23 10.64 5.85 2.55
N LYS A 24 10.10 6.64 1.62
CA LYS A 24 8.66 6.90 1.50
C LYS A 24 7.88 5.61 1.26
N ASP A 25 8.27 4.84 0.24
CA ASP A 25 7.56 3.59 -0.10
C ASP A 25 7.71 2.53 1.00
N SER A 26 8.86 2.47 1.69
CA SER A 26 9.04 1.58 2.85
C SER A 26 8.09 1.91 4.00
N ALA A 27 7.85 3.19 4.27
CA ALA A 27 6.86 3.61 5.25
C ALA A 27 5.44 3.23 4.82
N THR A 28 5.11 3.40 3.53
CA THR A 28 3.83 2.96 2.97
C THR A 28 3.63 1.44 3.11
N VAL A 29 4.67 0.65 2.83
CA VAL A 29 4.65 -0.82 3.03
C VAL A 29 4.43 -1.18 4.50
N GLY A 30 5.07 -0.47 5.43
CA GLY A 30 4.84 -0.64 6.87
C GLY A 30 3.37 -0.44 7.22
N GLN A 31 2.77 0.65 6.74
CA GLN A 31 1.35 0.94 6.93
C GLN A 31 0.45 -0.14 6.31
N ALA A 32 0.79 -0.63 5.12
CA ALA A 32 0.00 -1.64 4.41
C ALA A 32 -0.04 -2.97 5.16
N ASN A 33 1.08 -3.34 5.79
CA ASN A 33 1.15 -4.52 6.64
C ASN A 33 0.28 -4.38 7.91
N LEU A 34 0.22 -3.20 8.51
CA LEU A 34 -0.65 -2.93 9.66
C LEU A 34 -2.13 -3.04 9.29
N VAL A 35 -2.52 -2.44 8.17
CA VAL A 35 -3.89 -2.52 7.63
C VAL A 35 -4.27 -3.96 7.30
N GLU A 36 -3.38 -4.71 6.64
CA GLU A 36 -3.62 -6.13 6.33
C GLU A 36 -3.78 -6.97 7.60
N SER A 37 -2.92 -6.76 8.61
CA SER A 37 -3.04 -7.46 9.90
C SER A 37 -4.37 -7.17 10.57
N PHE A 38 -4.75 -5.89 10.64
CA PHE A 38 -6.03 -5.48 11.20
C PHE A 38 -7.22 -6.15 10.49
N PHE A 39 -7.22 -6.21 9.16
CA PHE A 39 -8.29 -6.86 8.41
C PHE A 39 -8.36 -8.36 8.68
N LYS A 40 -7.22 -9.05 8.78
CA LYS A 40 -7.16 -10.47 9.13
C LYS A 40 -7.69 -10.73 10.54
N ASP A 41 -7.28 -9.91 11.50
CA ASP A 41 -7.68 -10.06 12.90
C ASP A 41 -9.15 -9.71 13.10
N TYR A 42 -9.64 -8.64 12.47
CA TYR A 42 -11.05 -8.26 12.50
C TYR A 42 -11.93 -9.35 11.89
N CYS A 43 -11.53 -9.90 10.73
CA CYS A 43 -12.21 -11.02 10.12
C CYS A 43 -12.25 -12.25 11.04
N ARG A 44 -11.14 -12.61 11.68
CA ARG A 44 -11.06 -13.74 12.61
C ARG A 44 -12.00 -13.57 13.81
N GLN A 45 -12.17 -12.35 14.29
CA GLN A 45 -13.00 -12.05 15.47
C GLN A 45 -14.49 -11.91 15.14
N HIS A 46 -14.82 -11.34 13.98
CA HIS A 46 -16.20 -10.95 13.64
C HIS A 46 -16.81 -11.75 12.49
N GLY A 47 -16.06 -12.65 11.85
CA GLY A 47 -16.51 -13.42 10.68
C GLY A 47 -16.81 -12.56 9.45
N SER A 48 -16.39 -11.29 9.45
CA SER A 48 -16.60 -10.33 8.36
C SER A 48 -15.54 -9.24 8.39
N TYR A 49 -15.33 -8.56 7.27
CA TYR A 49 -14.43 -7.41 7.14
C TYR A 49 -15.04 -6.12 7.74
N PRO A 50 -14.20 -5.17 8.18
CA PRO A 50 -14.66 -3.94 8.82
C PRO A 50 -15.41 -3.02 7.85
N THR A 51 -16.32 -2.20 8.39
CA THR A 51 -16.95 -1.11 7.63
C THR A 51 -15.97 0.04 7.38
N TYR A 52 -16.24 0.89 6.39
CA TYR A 52 -15.45 2.10 6.16
C TYR A 52 -15.29 2.96 7.42
N GLU A 53 -16.37 3.15 8.18
CA GLU A 53 -16.36 3.90 9.44
C GLU A 53 -15.43 3.26 10.48
N THR A 54 -15.37 1.93 10.51
CA THR A 54 -14.47 1.19 11.41
C THR A 54 -13.02 1.38 10.97
N VAL A 55 -12.75 1.33 9.66
CA VAL A 55 -11.41 1.56 9.11
C VAL A 55 -10.94 3.00 9.36
N GLU A 56 -11.79 4.00 9.12
CA GLU A 56 -11.45 5.41 9.34
C GLU A 56 -11.19 5.72 10.82
N ARG A 57 -11.91 5.05 11.73
CA ARG A 57 -11.66 5.19 13.17
C ARG A 57 -10.32 4.60 13.59
N GLU A 58 -9.94 3.45 13.04
CA GLU A 58 -8.68 2.76 13.37
C GLU A 58 -7.47 3.40 12.69
N PHE A 59 -7.65 3.84 11.44
CA PHE A 59 -6.63 4.46 10.60
C PHE A 59 -7.12 5.83 10.11
N PRO A 60 -7.16 6.84 10.99
CA PRO A 60 -7.64 8.17 10.63
C PRO A 60 -6.76 8.77 9.52
N GLY A 61 -7.41 9.23 8.46
CA GLY A 61 -6.72 9.81 7.31
C GLY A 61 -6.16 8.81 6.31
N LEU A 62 -6.44 7.50 6.45
CA LEU A 62 -6.19 6.54 5.36
C LEU A 62 -7.00 6.95 4.12
N TYR A 63 -8.23 7.43 4.33
CA TYR A 63 -9.07 8.11 3.35
C TYR A 63 -9.17 9.60 3.65
N PRO A 64 -9.40 10.48 2.67
CA PRO A 64 -9.20 10.37 1.21
C PRO A 64 -7.86 10.98 0.75
N ASN A 65 -6.99 11.42 1.67
CA ASN A 65 -5.82 12.25 1.34
C ASN A 65 -4.59 11.49 0.84
N HIS A 66 -4.59 10.16 0.84
CA HIS A 66 -3.38 9.36 0.66
C HIS A 66 -3.39 8.41 -0.54
N ASP A 67 -4.37 8.50 -1.45
CA ASP A 67 -4.51 7.57 -2.59
C ASP A 67 -4.69 6.10 -2.17
N TRP A 68 -5.23 5.86 -0.96
CA TRP A 68 -5.63 4.52 -0.50
C TRP A 68 -7.09 4.25 -0.84
N TYR A 69 -7.38 3.01 -1.21
CA TYR A 69 -8.71 2.54 -1.59
C TYR A 69 -9.02 1.22 -0.89
N TYR A 70 -10.27 1.03 -0.45
CA TYR A 70 -10.75 -0.10 0.34
C TYR A 70 -12.16 -0.37 -0.16
N TRP A 71 -12.48 -1.62 -0.43
CA TRP A 71 -13.78 -1.99 -0.95
C TRP A 71 -14.14 -3.40 -0.47
N PRO A 72 -14.92 -3.51 0.62
CA PRO A 72 -15.56 -4.75 0.97
C PRO A 72 -16.72 -5.04 0.00
N ASN A 73 -16.99 -6.31 -0.28
CA ASN A 73 -18.23 -6.70 -0.94
C ASN A 73 -19.45 -6.45 -0.04
N GLU A 74 -20.66 -6.52 -0.60
CA GLU A 74 -21.91 -6.24 0.15
C GLU A 74 -22.05 -7.09 1.42
N ALA A 75 -21.66 -8.36 1.33
CA ALA A 75 -21.69 -9.30 2.46
C ALA A 75 -20.53 -9.13 3.46
N ARG A 76 -19.54 -8.29 3.15
CA ARG A 76 -18.26 -8.13 3.87
C ARG A 76 -17.52 -9.44 4.13
N THR A 77 -17.74 -10.44 3.29
CA THR A 77 -17.02 -11.73 3.31
C THR A 77 -15.73 -11.67 2.51
N VAL A 78 -15.58 -10.67 1.66
CA VAL A 78 -14.39 -10.41 0.85
C VAL A 78 -14.12 -8.92 0.91
N ALA A 79 -12.87 -8.55 1.12
CA ALA A 79 -12.46 -7.17 0.97
C ALA A 79 -11.16 -7.06 0.21
N SER A 80 -10.98 -5.90 -0.41
CA SER A 80 -9.71 -5.55 -1.01
C SER A 80 -9.32 -4.15 -0.63
N PHE A 81 -8.02 -3.92 -0.54
CA PHE A 81 -7.48 -2.59 -0.41
C PHE A 81 -6.32 -2.38 -1.37
N GLN A 82 -6.09 -1.12 -1.69
CA GLN A 82 -5.07 -0.63 -2.58
C GLN A 82 -4.38 0.57 -1.96
N TYR A 83 -3.07 0.64 -2.21
CA TYR A 83 -2.21 1.71 -1.76
C TYR A 83 -1.18 2.03 -2.84
N PRO A 84 -0.66 3.27 -2.86
CA PRO A 84 0.26 3.72 -3.89
C PRO A 84 1.69 3.28 -3.61
N MET A 85 2.43 2.83 -4.62
CA MET A 85 3.88 2.63 -4.54
C MET A 85 4.59 3.20 -5.77
N THR A 86 5.81 3.69 -5.58
CA THR A 86 6.68 4.17 -6.66
C THR A 86 7.68 3.09 -7.11
N LEU A 87 8.20 2.33 -6.15
CA LEU A 87 9.21 1.30 -6.32
C LEU A 87 8.65 -0.08 -5.98
N PRO A 88 9.08 -1.14 -6.68
CA PRO A 88 8.70 -2.51 -6.36
C PRO A 88 9.48 -3.00 -5.13
N ILE A 89 8.90 -2.81 -3.94
CA ILE A 89 9.48 -3.33 -2.68
C ILE A 89 9.02 -4.79 -2.48
N PRO A 90 9.94 -5.78 -2.33
CA PRO A 90 9.58 -7.20 -2.21
C PRO A 90 8.71 -7.56 -1.00
N SER A 91 8.79 -6.80 0.08
CA SER A 91 7.99 -7.00 1.31
C SER A 91 6.59 -6.36 1.24
N ALA A 92 6.22 -5.74 0.12
CA ALA A 92 4.93 -5.11 -0.04
C ALA A 92 3.79 -6.15 -0.11
N PRO A 93 2.78 -6.09 0.76
CA PRO A 93 1.66 -7.03 0.70
C PRO A 93 0.79 -6.80 -0.53
N GLY A 94 0.33 -7.90 -1.15
CA GLY A 94 -0.53 -7.87 -2.32
C GLY A 94 0.24 -7.99 -3.64
N ARG A 95 -0.46 -7.75 -4.75
CA ARG A 95 0.14 -7.80 -6.09
C ARG A 95 0.10 -6.43 -6.73
N SER A 96 1.20 -6.04 -7.36
CA SER A 96 1.25 -4.83 -8.18
C SER A 96 0.27 -4.96 -9.35
N LYS A 97 -0.55 -3.93 -9.53
CA LYS A 97 -1.46 -3.75 -10.66
C LYS A 97 -1.34 -2.32 -11.17
N ILE A 98 -1.66 -2.11 -12.43
CA ILE A 98 -1.91 -0.76 -12.93
C ILE A 98 -3.27 -0.34 -12.35
N SER A 99 -3.30 0.79 -11.64
CA SER A 99 -4.52 1.28 -10.99
C SER A 99 -5.56 1.74 -12.02
N GLU A 100 -6.83 1.34 -11.85
CA GLU A 100 -7.96 1.89 -12.63
C GLU A 100 -8.52 3.20 -12.03
N PHE A 101 -8.12 3.57 -10.81
CA PHE A 101 -8.70 4.67 -10.02
C PHE A 101 -7.71 5.77 -9.66
N ILE A 102 -6.42 5.61 -9.97
CA ILE A 102 -5.35 6.54 -9.56
C ILE A 102 -4.29 6.60 -10.66
N PRO A 103 -3.76 7.78 -11.02
CA PRO A 103 -2.67 7.90 -11.98
C PRO A 103 -1.30 7.56 -11.35
N ILE A 104 -1.18 6.39 -10.72
CA ILE A 104 0.07 5.90 -10.10
C ILE A 104 0.43 4.53 -10.68
N ILE A 105 1.74 4.30 -10.87
CA ILE A 105 2.29 3.17 -11.65
C ILE A 105 1.97 1.81 -11.00
N TYR A 106 1.84 1.73 -9.67
CA TYR A 106 1.51 0.49 -8.97
C TYR A 106 0.47 0.68 -7.87
N ALA A 107 -0.66 0.00 -8.05
CA ALA A 107 -1.67 -0.32 -7.06
C ALA A 107 -1.39 -1.71 -6.51
N TYR A 108 -0.99 -1.82 -5.25
CA TYR A 108 -0.87 -3.13 -4.63
C TYR A 108 -2.22 -3.55 -4.08
N VAL A 109 -2.81 -4.60 -4.67
CA VAL A 109 -4.12 -5.10 -4.24
C VAL A 109 -3.94 -6.35 -3.39
N VAL A 110 -4.48 -6.30 -2.18
CA VAL A 110 -4.63 -7.46 -1.31
C VAL A 110 -6.07 -7.95 -1.41
N HIS A 111 -6.27 -9.23 -1.65
CA HIS A 111 -7.58 -9.85 -1.79
C HIS A 111 -7.63 -11.11 -0.93
N HIS A 112 -8.47 -11.10 0.10
CA HIS A 112 -8.64 -12.24 1.00
C HIS A 112 -10.13 -12.50 1.22
N PRO A 113 -10.59 -13.76 1.09
CA PRO A 113 -11.88 -14.17 1.63
C PRO A 113 -11.77 -14.33 3.16
N CYS A 114 -12.85 -14.02 3.87
CA CYS A 114 -12.93 -14.30 5.31
C CYS A 114 -13.02 -15.81 5.60
N GLU A 115 -13.61 -16.57 4.67
CA GLU A 115 -13.65 -18.02 4.70
C GLU A 115 -12.34 -18.58 4.13
N GLY A 116 -11.56 -19.31 4.93
CA GLY A 116 -10.30 -19.95 4.51
C GLY A 116 -9.00 -19.37 5.08
N LEU A 117 -9.07 -18.48 6.08
CA LEU A 117 -7.91 -18.05 6.90
C LEU A 117 -7.54 -19.07 8.01
N PHE A 118 -8.07 -20.29 7.93
CA PHE A 118 -7.83 -21.42 8.83
C PHE A 118 -7.42 -22.66 8.03
#